data_AF-A0A6P7G9D9-F1
#
_entry.id   AF-A0A6P7G9D9-F1
#
_cell.length_a   1.000
_cell.length_b   1.000
_cell.length_c   1.000
_cell.angle_alpha   90.00
_cell.angle_beta   90.00
_cell.angle_gamma   90.00
#
_symmetry.space_group_name_H-M   'P 1'
#
loop_
_entity.id
_entity.type
_entity.pdbx_description
1 polymer ?
#
loop_
_entity_poly.entity_id
_entity_poly.type
_entity_poly.pdbx_seq_one_letter_code
_entity_poly.pdbx_strand_id
1 'polypeptide(L)'
;MLKLVLYMLLSNFYMRENWQVITRGTKIIFQRFPWEQVVLHTLFIILICVIFSNSLLLIPKSLTVLILIQKYMLTFSTLIASNVALVIKKRFQLLTTEVQSISLTRTYNHNVTKHIGNITKSYKTLYEEVQAYNKLFGYHFLLHHLYLLLQIVSNLHMILQFRKVATLHIILNYSWLGILTMGAAIFAIMCCDLAAREAKNLTTVCYTLLNESVTNQKNAECTQMLLQLIDYTKSVPAKFTAADFYEIKRTTILQILGIAMTYFVVVVQFDGLS
;
A
#
# COMPACT_ATOMS: atom_id res chain seq x y z
N MET A 1 2.06 20.67 -9.79
CA MET A 1 2.65 19.36 -9.40
C MET A 1 3.71 19.50 -8.31
N LEU A 2 4.72 20.36 -8.43
CA LEU A 2 5.76 20.54 -7.39
C LEU A 2 5.23 20.95 -6.00
N LYS A 3 4.28 21.89 -5.94
CA LYS A 3 3.60 22.29 -4.69
C LYS A 3 2.88 21.11 -4.00
N LEU A 4 2.37 20.17 -4.79
CA LEU A 4 1.67 18.98 -4.30
C LEU A 4 2.65 17.98 -3.66
N VAL A 5 3.83 17.79 -4.26
CA VAL A 5 4.88 16.93 -3.71
C VAL A 5 5.49 17.55 -2.45
N LEU A 6 5.72 18.87 -2.44
CA LEU A 6 6.15 19.57 -1.24
C LEU A 6 5.11 19.46 -0.12
N TYR A 7 3.82 19.57 -0.45
CA TYR A 7 2.73 19.35 0.49
C TYR A 7 2.72 17.92 1.04
N MET A 8 2.93 16.90 0.21
CA MET A 8 3.03 15.49 0.67
C MET A 8 4.24 15.22 1.56
N LEU A 9 5.36 15.93 1.36
CA LEU A 9 6.55 15.82 2.21
C LEU A 9 6.35 16.56 3.54
N LEU A 10 5.77 17.76 3.50
CA LEU A 10 5.47 18.55 4.69
C LEU A 10 4.36 17.92 5.52
N SER A 11 3.34 17.33 4.90
CA SER A 11 2.28 16.59 5.61
C SER A 11 2.85 15.37 6.32
N ASN A 12 3.82 14.67 5.72
CA ASN A 12 4.51 13.56 6.38
C ASN A 12 5.31 14.01 7.61
N PHE A 13 5.91 15.20 7.55
CA PHE A 13 6.64 15.78 8.68
C PHE A 13 5.72 16.29 9.80
N TYR A 14 4.58 16.88 9.42
CA TYR A 14 3.58 17.42 10.36
C TYR A 14 2.83 16.32 11.12
N MET A 15 2.67 15.14 10.51
CA MET A 15 1.96 13.99 11.09
C MET A 15 2.83 13.14 12.03
N ARG A 16 3.67 13.79 12.87
CA ARG A 16 4.59 13.10 13.80
C ARG A 16 3.87 12.14 14.75
N GLU A 17 2.67 12.50 15.21
CA GLU A 17 1.87 11.67 16.12
C GLU A 17 1.45 10.34 15.48
N ASN A 18 1.05 10.34 14.21
CA ASN A 18 0.66 9.12 13.49
C ASN A 18 1.86 8.18 13.29
N TRP A 19 3.04 8.75 13.01
CA TRP A 19 4.28 7.97 12.96
C TRP A 19 4.63 7.34 14.32
N GLN A 20 4.34 8.02 15.43
CA GLN A 20 4.55 7.45 16.77
C GLN A 20 3.60 6.29 17.07
N VAL A 21 2.36 6.31 16.54
CA VAL A 21 1.42 5.19 16.68
C VAL A 21 1.95 3.96 15.95
N ILE A 22 2.36 4.12 14.69
CA ILE A 22 2.91 3.02 13.89
C ILE A 22 4.23 2.52 14.49
N THR A 23 5.15 3.40 14.89
CA THR A 23 6.47 2.98 15.38
C THR A 23 6.44 2.34 16.77
N ARG A 24 5.46 2.67 17.62
CA ARG A 24 5.28 2.02 18.93
C ARG A 24 5.06 0.52 18.80
N GLY A 25 4.27 0.11 17.81
CA GLY A 25 3.97 -1.30 17.56
C GLY A 25 5.08 -2.06 16.81
N THR A 26 6.00 -1.37 16.14
CA THR A 26 6.97 -1.98 15.21
C THR A 26 8.40 -2.10 15.73
N LYS A 27 8.68 -1.69 16.98
CA LYS A 27 10.02 -1.81 17.61
C LYS A 27 10.64 -3.22 17.51
N ILE A 28 9.83 -4.27 17.40
CA ILE A 28 10.28 -5.67 17.34
C ILE A 28 10.59 -6.11 15.88
N ILE A 29 9.97 -5.50 14.86
CA ILE A 29 10.05 -5.98 13.47
C ILE A 29 11.02 -5.15 12.62
N PHE A 30 11.33 -3.91 13.01
CA PHE A 30 12.22 -3.02 12.24
C PHE A 30 13.71 -3.41 12.24
N GLN A 31 14.11 -4.47 12.95
CA GLN A 31 15.52 -4.89 13.00
C GLN A 31 16.09 -5.43 11.68
N ARG A 32 15.25 -5.72 10.68
CA ARG A 32 15.71 -5.99 9.31
C ARG A 32 15.05 -5.02 8.35
N PHE A 33 15.70 -3.87 8.15
CA PHE A 33 15.45 -3.09 6.95
C PHE A 33 15.74 -4.01 5.75
N PRO A 34 14.77 -4.25 4.84
CA PRO A 34 14.97 -5.22 3.78
C PRO A 34 16.08 -4.68 2.87
N TRP A 35 17.18 -5.42 2.76
CA TRP A 35 18.32 -5.11 1.90
C TRP A 35 17.90 -4.78 0.46
N GLU A 36 16.77 -5.35 0.02
CA GLU A 36 16.09 -5.06 -1.24
C GLU A 36 15.81 -3.55 -1.44
N GLN A 37 15.40 -2.82 -0.40
CA GLN A 37 15.18 -1.38 -0.49
C GLN A 37 16.49 -0.62 -0.67
N VAL A 38 17.54 -1.00 0.04
CA VAL A 38 18.87 -0.37 -0.08
C VAL A 38 19.43 -0.56 -1.49
N VAL A 39 19.29 -1.77 -2.04
CA VAL A 39 19.67 -2.07 -3.43
C VAL A 39 18.87 -1.21 -4.40
N LEU A 40 17.56 -1.11 -4.22
CA LEU A 40 16.70 -0.29 -5.08
C LEU A 40 17.08 1.19 -5.05
N HIS A 41 17.37 1.73 -3.87
CA HIS A 41 17.88 3.10 -3.72
C HIS A 41 19.20 3.33 -4.44
N THR A 42 20.12 2.39 -4.29
CA THR A 42 21.44 2.47 -4.91
C THR A 42 21.32 2.43 -6.43
N LEU A 43 20.54 1.49 -6.97
CA LEU A 43 20.25 1.40 -8.41
C LEU A 43 19.58 2.67 -8.94
N PHE A 44 18.69 3.27 -8.16
CA PHE A 44 18.02 4.52 -8.55
C PHE A 44 18.97 5.72 -8.61
N ILE A 45 19.85 5.87 -7.62
CA ILE A 45 20.87 6.92 -7.62
C ILE A 45 21.77 6.77 -8.85
N ILE A 46 22.22 5.54 -9.13
CA ILE A 46 23.02 5.24 -10.34
C ILE A 46 22.25 5.64 -11.61
N LEU A 47 20.95 5.33 -11.68
CA LEU A 47 20.11 5.69 -12.82
C LEU A 47 19.97 7.21 -13.00
N ILE A 48 19.77 7.98 -11.92
CA ILE A 48 19.77 9.46 -12.00
C ILE A 48 21.10 9.95 -12.58
N CYS A 49 22.22 9.42 -12.07
CA CYS A 49 23.55 9.81 -12.54
C CYS A 49 23.75 9.51 -14.04
N VAL A 50 23.31 8.34 -14.52
CA VAL A 50 23.40 7.95 -15.94
C VAL A 50 22.49 8.83 -16.83
N ILE A 51 21.26 9.11 -16.39
CA ILE A 51 20.36 10.00 -17.15
C ILE A 51 20.91 11.43 -17.16
N PHE A 52 21.48 11.88 -16.05
CA PHE A 52 22.10 13.21 -15.94
C PHE A 52 23.33 13.34 -16.85
N SER A 53 24.18 12.30 -16.93
CA SER A 53 25.34 12.30 -17.82
C SER A 53 24.96 12.26 -19.30
N ASN A 54 23.89 11.54 -19.64
CA ASN A 54 23.48 11.32 -21.04
C ASN A 54 22.44 12.30 -21.59
N SER A 55 21.85 13.17 -20.75
CA SER A 55 20.88 14.17 -21.20
C SER A 55 21.57 15.37 -21.87
N LEU A 56 22.01 15.12 -23.11
CA LEU A 56 22.50 16.13 -24.04
C LEU A 56 21.30 16.81 -24.75
N LEU A 57 21.20 18.14 -24.58
CA LEU A 57 20.88 19.14 -25.61
C LEU A 57 19.48 19.76 -25.84
N LEU A 58 18.34 19.36 -25.26
CA LEU A 58 17.05 19.98 -25.69
C LEU A 58 16.08 20.51 -24.62
N ILE A 59 16.31 20.24 -23.32
CA ILE A 59 15.49 20.78 -22.23
C ILE A 59 16.43 21.47 -21.24
N PRO A 60 16.07 22.62 -20.62
CA PRO A 60 16.85 23.18 -19.53
C PRO A 60 17.09 22.08 -18.48
N LYS A 61 18.36 21.71 -18.29
CA LYS A 61 18.78 20.55 -17.49
C LYS A 61 18.16 20.56 -16.09
N SER A 62 17.92 21.74 -15.52
CA SER A 62 17.26 21.93 -14.23
C SER A 62 15.83 21.37 -14.18
N LEU A 63 15.03 21.52 -15.24
CA LEU A 63 13.64 21.06 -15.25
C LEU A 63 13.55 19.53 -15.34
N THR A 64 14.39 18.90 -16.18
CA THR A 64 14.46 17.44 -16.28
C THR A 64 14.88 16.81 -14.96
N VAL A 65 15.91 17.37 -14.31
CA VAL A 65 16.36 16.90 -12.98
C VAL A 65 15.24 17.02 -11.96
N LEU A 66 14.51 18.13 -11.95
CA LEU A 66 13.39 18.33 -11.03
C LEU A 66 12.28 17.28 -11.23
N ILE A 67 11.93 16.96 -12.49
CA ILE A 67 10.93 15.92 -12.81
C ILE A 67 11.42 14.54 -12.35
N LEU A 68 12.69 14.21 -12.57
CA LEU A 68 13.28 12.94 -12.14
C LEU A 68 13.26 12.79 -10.62
N ILE A 69 13.69 13.83 -9.89
CA ILE A 69 13.64 13.88 -8.43
C ILE A 69 12.19 13.73 -7.95
N GLN A 70 11.24 14.41 -8.60
CA GLN A 70 9.84 14.32 -8.22
C GLN A 70 9.30 12.89 -8.36
N LYS A 71 9.54 12.23 -9.51
CA LYS A 71 9.12 10.85 -9.76
C LYS A 71 9.80 9.87 -8.81
N TYR A 72 11.07 10.11 -8.46
CA TYR A 72 11.77 9.34 -7.45
C TYR A 72 11.10 9.42 -6.09
N MET A 73 10.90 10.65 -5.58
CA MET A 73 10.34 10.88 -4.25
C MET A 73 8.94 10.26 -4.16
N LEU A 74 8.17 10.36 -5.24
CA LEU A 74 6.86 9.74 -5.36
C LEU A 74 6.95 8.19 -5.32
N THR A 75 7.88 7.60 -6.06
CA THR A 75 8.10 6.14 -6.06
C THR A 75 8.57 5.65 -4.68
N PHE A 76 9.52 6.35 -4.09
CA PHE A 76 10.09 6.02 -2.80
C PHE A 76 9.06 6.09 -1.68
N SER A 77 8.28 7.17 -1.61
CA SER A 77 7.19 7.30 -0.63
C SER A 77 6.15 6.19 -0.78
N THR A 78 5.80 5.80 -2.01
CA THR A 78 4.93 4.63 -2.27
C THR A 78 5.56 3.35 -1.72
N LEU A 79 6.86 3.12 -1.92
CA LEU A 79 7.55 1.94 -1.39
C LEU A 79 7.61 1.93 0.14
N ILE A 80 7.87 3.07 0.79
CA ILE A 80 7.79 3.18 2.25
C ILE A 80 6.39 2.77 2.71
N ALA A 81 5.34 3.31 2.08
CA ALA A 81 3.97 2.97 2.39
C ALA A 81 3.70 1.46 2.21
N SER A 82 4.21 0.83 1.15
CA SER A 82 4.09 -0.62 0.94
C SER A 82 4.74 -1.42 2.07
N ASN A 83 5.92 -1.00 2.51
CA ASN A 83 6.65 -1.69 3.57
C ASN A 83 5.96 -1.58 4.92
N VAL A 84 5.42 -0.41 5.25
CA VAL A 84 4.59 -0.25 6.44
C VAL A 84 3.36 -1.16 6.37
N ALA A 85 2.68 -1.24 5.22
CA ALA A 85 1.56 -2.16 5.03
C ALA A 85 1.97 -3.65 5.20
N LEU A 86 3.16 -4.04 4.72
CA LEU A 86 3.70 -5.39 4.93
C LEU A 86 4.01 -5.69 6.40
N VAL A 87 4.49 -4.72 7.16
CA VAL A 87 4.71 -4.87 8.60
C VAL A 87 3.37 -5.07 9.32
N ILE A 88 2.35 -4.28 8.98
CA ILE A 88 0.99 -4.45 9.51
C ILE A 88 0.45 -5.84 9.15
N LYS A 89 0.61 -6.28 7.90
CA LYS A 89 0.25 -7.65 7.46
C LYS A 89 0.89 -8.71 8.35
N LYS A 90 2.21 -8.66 8.55
CA LYS A 90 2.93 -9.65 9.37
C LYS A 90 2.40 -9.69 10.81
N ARG A 91 1.99 -8.56 11.37
CA ARG A 91 1.40 -8.53 12.71
C ARG A 91 -0.01 -9.11 12.77
N PHE A 92 -0.82 -8.90 11.75
CA PHE A 92 -2.08 -9.64 11.62
C PHE A 92 -1.82 -11.15 11.51
N GLN A 93 -0.79 -11.59 10.77
CA GLN A 93 -0.41 -13.01 10.68
C GLN A 93 -0.05 -13.59 12.06
N LEU A 94 0.80 -12.89 12.82
CA LEU A 94 1.16 -13.30 14.18
C LEU A 94 -0.08 -13.42 15.07
N LEU A 95 -0.98 -12.44 15.02
CA LEU A 95 -2.23 -12.46 15.79
C LEU A 95 -3.14 -13.63 15.37
N THR A 96 -3.21 -13.93 14.07
CA THR A 96 -3.94 -15.10 13.56
C THR A 96 -3.34 -16.40 14.09
N THR A 97 -2.02 -16.54 14.11
CA THR A 97 -1.34 -17.72 14.66
C THR A 97 -1.55 -17.84 16.17
N GLU A 98 -1.53 -16.73 16.91
CA GLU A 98 -1.87 -16.71 18.35
C GLU A 98 -3.28 -17.24 18.59
N VAL A 99 -4.26 -16.76 17.82
CA VAL A 99 -5.64 -17.26 17.87
C VAL A 99 -5.69 -18.76 17.58
N GLN A 100 -5.03 -19.24 16.52
CA GLN A 100 -4.96 -20.68 16.20
C GLN A 100 -4.32 -21.52 17.31
N SER A 101 -3.39 -20.97 18.09
CA SER A 101 -2.79 -21.71 19.21
C SER A 101 -3.77 -22.04 20.33
N ILE A 102 -4.90 -21.31 20.42
CA ILE A 102 -5.99 -21.58 21.37
C ILE A 102 -6.71 -22.89 21.06
N SER A 103 -6.90 -23.27 19.79
CA SER A 103 -7.56 -24.58 19.49
C SER A 103 -6.73 -25.75 19.97
N LEU A 104 -5.40 -25.61 19.93
CA LEU A 104 -4.46 -26.70 20.22
C LEU A 104 -4.34 -27.00 21.72
N THR A 105 -4.69 -26.05 22.59
CA THR A 105 -4.63 -26.25 24.05
C THR A 105 -5.93 -26.88 24.55
N ARG A 106 -5.90 -28.21 24.73
CA ARG A 106 -7.05 -29.04 25.13
C ARG A 106 -7.58 -28.75 26.55
N THR A 107 -6.78 -28.13 27.41
CA THR A 107 -7.14 -27.77 28.78
C THR A 107 -7.59 -26.32 28.88
N TYR A 108 -8.91 -26.14 28.98
CA TYR A 108 -9.52 -24.83 29.13
C TYR A 108 -9.33 -24.32 30.56
N ASN A 109 -8.57 -23.23 30.70
CA ASN A 109 -8.23 -22.65 31.99
C ASN A 109 -8.48 -21.13 31.96
N HIS A 110 -8.51 -20.46 33.11
CA HIS A 110 -8.67 -18.99 33.22
C HIS A 110 -7.67 -18.22 32.32
N ASN A 111 -6.55 -18.85 31.98
CA ASN A 111 -5.56 -18.30 31.05
C ASN A 111 -6.11 -18.05 29.63
N VAL A 112 -7.12 -18.80 29.16
CA VAL A 112 -7.69 -18.65 27.80
C VAL A 112 -8.48 -17.35 27.66
N THR A 113 -9.34 -17.01 28.63
CA THR A 113 -10.13 -15.77 28.60
C THR A 113 -9.21 -14.55 28.64
N LYS A 114 -8.18 -14.59 29.50
CA LYS A 114 -7.12 -13.56 29.52
C LYS A 114 -6.39 -13.46 28.17
N HIS A 115 -6.10 -14.59 27.52
CA HIS A 115 -5.43 -14.62 26.22
C HIS A 115 -6.29 -13.99 25.11
N ILE A 116 -7.59 -14.29 25.06
CA ILE A 116 -8.53 -13.67 24.11
C ILE A 116 -8.67 -12.17 24.37
N GLY A 117 -8.71 -11.76 25.65
CA GLY A 117 -8.67 -10.35 26.02
C GLY A 117 -7.42 -9.64 25.47
N ASN A 118 -6.25 -10.28 25.56
CA ASN A 118 -5.01 -9.76 24.99
C ASN A 118 -5.06 -9.67 23.46
N ILE A 119 -5.58 -10.71 22.79
CA ILE A 119 -5.78 -10.73 21.33
C ILE A 119 -6.67 -9.58 20.88
N THR A 120 -7.78 -9.35 21.61
CA THR A 120 -8.72 -8.25 21.33
C THR A 120 -8.03 -6.89 21.43
N LYS A 121 -7.22 -6.69 22.48
CA LYS A 121 -6.42 -5.47 22.65
C LYS A 121 -5.38 -5.29 21.54
N SER A 122 -4.71 -6.37 21.13
CA SER A 122 -3.76 -6.38 20.02
C SER A 122 -4.43 -6.03 18.69
N TYR A 123 -5.61 -6.59 18.41
CA TYR A 123 -6.40 -6.26 17.22
C TYR A 123 -6.79 -4.78 17.20
N LYS A 124 -7.28 -4.24 18.33
CA LYS A 124 -7.63 -2.82 18.45
C LYS A 124 -6.43 -1.92 18.15
N THR A 125 -5.26 -2.27 18.66
CA THR A 125 -4.01 -1.54 18.39
C THR A 125 -3.65 -1.59 16.91
N LEU A 126 -3.76 -2.76 16.27
CA LEU A 126 -3.52 -2.89 14.82
C LEU A 126 -4.53 -2.11 13.98
N TYR A 127 -5.79 -2.07 14.40
CA TYR A 127 -6.80 -1.24 13.75
C TYR A 127 -6.44 0.25 13.82
N GLU A 128 -6.03 0.75 14.99
CA GLU A 128 -5.57 2.13 15.16
C GLU A 128 -4.35 2.44 14.28
N GLU A 129 -3.43 1.49 14.10
CA GLU A 129 -2.30 1.62 13.17
C GLU A 129 -2.74 1.67 11.70
N VAL A 130 -3.75 0.89 11.30
CA VAL A 130 -4.33 0.99 9.95
C VAL A 130 -5.01 2.35 9.74
N GLN A 131 -5.68 2.90 10.76
CA GLN A 131 -6.24 4.25 10.69
C GLN A 131 -5.14 5.32 10.57
N ALA A 132 -4.06 5.20 11.34
CA ALA A 132 -2.90 6.08 11.23
C ALA A 132 -2.24 5.98 9.84
N TYR A 133 -2.16 4.77 9.28
CA TYR A 133 -1.68 4.52 7.92
C TYR A 133 -2.52 5.25 6.88
N ASN A 134 -3.86 5.12 6.95
CA ASN A 134 -4.77 5.79 6.01
C ASN A 134 -4.66 7.31 6.12
N LYS A 135 -4.50 7.86 7.32
CA LYS A 135 -4.28 9.31 7.50
C LYS A 135 -2.96 9.78 6.89
N LEU A 136 -1.89 9.00 7.03
CA LEU A 136 -0.57 9.34 6.50
C LEU A 136 -0.48 9.20 4.98
N PHE A 137 -0.94 8.07 4.45
CA PHE A 137 -0.71 7.70 3.06
C PHE A 137 -1.97 7.74 2.18
N GLY A 138 -3.15 7.99 2.74
CA GLY A 138 -4.40 7.98 1.99
C GLY A 138 -4.42 9.01 0.86
N TYR A 139 -4.08 10.27 1.17
CA TYR A 139 -3.96 11.32 0.14
C TYR A 139 -2.80 11.06 -0.82
N HIS A 140 -1.70 10.47 -0.33
CA HIS A 140 -0.59 10.05 -1.16
C HIS A 140 -1.07 9.05 -2.23
N PHE A 141 -1.79 7.99 -1.83
CA PHE A 141 -2.35 7.01 -2.77
C PHE A 141 -3.35 7.62 -3.75
N LEU A 142 -4.24 8.49 -3.27
CA LEU A 142 -5.22 9.16 -4.13
C LEU A 142 -4.52 9.95 -5.25
N LEU A 143 -3.56 10.81 -4.88
CA LEU A 143 -2.83 11.65 -5.82
C LEU A 143 -1.90 10.82 -6.70
N HIS A 144 -1.28 9.77 -6.16
CA HIS A 144 -0.43 8.85 -6.89
C HIS A 144 -1.22 8.08 -7.96
N HIS A 145 -2.41 7.57 -7.64
CA HIS A 145 -3.25 6.85 -8.61
C HIS A 145 -3.76 7.79 -9.70
N LEU A 146 -4.16 9.02 -9.36
CA LEU A 146 -4.51 10.02 -10.37
C LEU A 146 -3.32 10.35 -11.29
N TYR A 147 -2.13 10.52 -10.71
CA TYR A 147 -0.91 10.74 -11.48
C TYR A 147 -0.61 9.58 -12.43
N LEU A 148 -0.75 8.33 -11.99
CA LEU A 148 -0.53 7.15 -12.82
C LEU A 148 -1.52 7.09 -13.99
N LEU A 149 -2.79 7.41 -13.75
CA LEU A 149 -3.80 7.45 -14.79
C LEU A 149 -3.43 8.46 -15.88
N LEU A 150 -3.04 9.68 -15.48
CA LEU A 150 -2.56 10.70 -16.40
C LEU A 150 -1.27 10.28 -17.12
N GLN A 151 -0.36 9.61 -16.44
CA GLN A 151 0.90 9.12 -17.02
C GLN A 151 0.64 8.03 -18.08
N ILE A 152 -0.27 7.08 -17.83
CA ILE A 152 -0.63 6.03 -18.79
C ILE A 152 -1.22 6.69 -20.04
N VAL A 153 -2.20 7.58 -19.87
CA VAL A 153 -2.83 8.33 -20.96
C VAL A 153 -1.80 9.11 -21.77
N SER A 154 -0.92 9.85 -21.09
CA SER A 154 0.13 10.64 -21.75
C SER A 154 1.10 9.76 -22.53
N ASN A 155 1.52 8.62 -21.97
CA ASN A 155 2.40 7.67 -22.65
C ASN A 155 1.73 7.10 -23.90
N LEU A 156 0.46 6.71 -23.80
CA LEU A 156 -0.30 6.18 -24.94
C LEU A 156 -0.47 7.23 -26.05
N HIS A 157 -0.78 8.48 -25.69
CA HIS A 157 -0.87 9.57 -26.66
C HIS A 157 0.46 9.85 -27.36
N MET A 158 1.59 9.84 -26.62
CA MET A 158 2.92 9.98 -27.22
C MET A 158 3.22 8.84 -28.21
N ILE A 159 2.82 7.61 -27.89
CA ILE A 159 3.00 6.46 -28.79
C ILE A 159 2.25 6.68 -30.12
N LEU A 160 1.07 7.31 -30.09
CA LEU A 160 0.30 7.61 -31.31
C LEU A 160 0.96 8.70 -32.16
N GLN A 161 1.42 9.79 -31.53
CA GLN A 161 1.95 10.96 -32.26
C GLN A 161 3.34 10.71 -32.88
N PHE A 162 4.19 9.90 -32.24
CA PHE A 162 5.59 9.78 -32.64
C PHE A 162 5.88 8.49 -33.42
N ARG A 163 5.66 8.54 -34.74
CA ARG A 163 6.03 7.46 -35.68
C ARG A 163 7.51 7.47 -36.14
N LYS A 164 8.32 8.49 -35.77
CA LYS A 164 9.71 8.65 -36.27
C LYS A 164 10.78 8.15 -35.28
N VAL A 165 11.84 7.51 -35.82
CA VAL A 165 12.90 6.78 -35.07
C VAL A 165 13.71 7.65 -34.09
N ALA A 166 14.04 8.91 -34.43
CA ALA A 166 14.80 9.79 -33.55
C ALA A 166 14.05 10.15 -32.24
N THR A 167 12.72 10.05 -32.25
CA THR A 167 11.88 10.29 -31.06
C THR A 167 11.77 9.06 -30.15
N LEU A 168 12.15 7.87 -30.65
CA LEU A 168 12.08 6.61 -29.91
C LEU A 168 12.97 6.62 -28.66
N HIS A 169 14.17 7.21 -28.73
CA HIS A 169 15.09 7.29 -27.60
C HIS A 169 14.54 8.14 -26.45
N ILE A 170 13.86 9.24 -26.79
CA ILE A 170 13.19 10.11 -25.82
C ILE A 170 12.04 9.33 -25.16
N ILE A 171 11.22 8.64 -25.97
CA ILE A 171 10.11 7.81 -25.48
C ILE A 171 10.63 6.73 -24.53
N LEU A 172 11.68 6.00 -24.90
CA LEU A 172 12.26 4.92 -24.08
C LEU A 172 12.78 5.42 -22.72
N ASN A 173 13.47 6.56 -22.69
CA ASN A 173 13.98 7.12 -21.43
C ASN A 173 12.85 7.62 -20.50
N TYR A 174 11.81 8.25 -21.03
CA TYR A 174 10.68 8.72 -20.23
C TYR A 174 9.73 7.60 -19.80
N SER A 175 9.58 6.56 -20.63
CA SER A 175 8.69 5.42 -20.38
C SER A 175 9.25 4.47 -19.32
N TRP A 176 10.56 4.25 -19.27
CA TRP A 176 11.19 3.39 -18.26
C TRP A 176 10.85 3.81 -16.83
N LEU A 177 10.98 5.10 -16.52
CA LEU A 177 10.65 5.62 -15.20
C LEU A 177 9.14 5.53 -14.90
N GLY A 178 8.30 5.65 -15.93
CA GLY A 178 6.87 5.38 -15.84
C GLY A 178 6.56 3.94 -15.44
N ILE A 179 7.25 2.97 -16.03
CA ILE A 179 7.12 1.54 -15.71
C ILE A 179 7.49 1.30 -14.23
N LEU A 180 8.60 1.89 -13.76
CA LEU A 180 9.00 1.79 -12.35
C LEU A 180 7.94 2.37 -11.40
N THR A 181 7.40 3.55 -11.70
CA THR A 181 6.32 4.16 -10.89
C THR A 181 5.07 3.29 -10.85
N MET A 182 4.68 2.70 -11.98
CA MET A 182 3.54 1.79 -12.08
C MET A 182 3.77 0.50 -11.29
N GLY A 183 4.98 -0.08 -11.38
CA GLY A 183 5.37 -1.25 -10.61
C GLY A 183 5.31 -1.01 -9.10
N ALA A 184 5.82 0.12 -8.62
CA ALA A 184 5.75 0.50 -7.21
C ALA A 184 4.30 0.67 -6.73
N ALA A 185 3.43 1.26 -7.54
CA ALA A 185 2.02 1.42 -7.23
C ALA A 185 1.28 0.07 -7.15
N ILE A 186 1.49 -0.81 -8.14
CA ILE A 186 0.94 -2.17 -8.14
C ILE A 186 1.39 -2.91 -6.87
N PHE A 187 2.68 -2.84 -6.55
CA PHE A 187 3.23 -3.44 -5.35
C PHE A 187 2.56 -2.92 -4.07
N ALA A 188 2.36 -1.60 -3.97
CA ALA A 188 1.69 -0.98 -2.84
C ALA A 188 0.22 -1.39 -2.69
N ILE A 189 -0.52 -1.42 -3.81
CA ILE A 189 -1.90 -1.90 -3.85
C ILE A 189 -1.96 -3.35 -3.36
N MET A 190 -1.05 -4.21 -3.83
CA MET A 190 -0.97 -5.61 -3.42
C MET A 190 -0.65 -5.77 -1.94
N CYS A 191 0.25 -4.95 -1.39
CA CYS A 191 0.61 -4.98 0.03
C CYS A 191 -0.57 -4.58 0.92
N CYS A 192 -1.29 -3.51 0.57
CA CYS A 192 -2.51 -3.08 1.27
C CYS A 192 -3.59 -4.17 1.23
N ASP A 193 -3.84 -4.75 0.05
CA ASP A 193 -4.83 -5.80 -0.15
C ASP A 193 -4.48 -7.09 0.61
N LEU A 194 -3.20 -7.46 0.67
CA LEU A 194 -2.73 -8.60 1.47
C LEU A 194 -2.91 -8.35 2.98
N ALA A 195 -2.58 -7.15 3.47
CA ALA A 195 -2.77 -6.79 4.88
C ALA A 195 -4.26 -6.83 5.27
N ALA A 196 -5.14 -6.26 4.44
CA ALA A 196 -6.59 -6.30 4.65
C ALA A 196 -7.14 -7.74 4.63
N ARG A 197 -6.65 -8.59 3.72
CA ARG A 197 -7.04 -10.00 3.65
C ARG A 197 -6.61 -10.78 4.88
N GLU A 198 -5.43 -10.51 5.42
CA GLU A 198 -4.98 -11.17 6.65
C GLU A 198 -5.86 -10.79 7.85
N ALA A 199 -6.26 -9.52 7.97
CA ALA A 199 -7.21 -9.12 9.01
C ALA A 199 -8.57 -9.80 8.88
N LYS A 200 -9.03 -10.08 7.65
CA LYS A 200 -10.24 -10.89 7.41
C LYS A 200 -10.03 -12.36 7.78
N ASN A 201 -8.86 -12.92 7.46
CA ASN A 201 -8.49 -14.28 7.80
C ASN A 201 -8.56 -14.53 9.31
N LEU A 202 -8.08 -13.58 10.13
CA LEU A 202 -8.23 -13.61 11.58
C LEU A 202 -9.69 -13.83 12.03
N THR A 203 -10.63 -13.11 11.41
CA THR A 203 -12.07 -13.24 11.72
C THR A 203 -12.58 -14.64 11.34
N THR A 204 -12.18 -15.16 10.18
CA THR A 204 -12.52 -16.52 9.75
C THR A 204 -12.00 -17.56 10.73
N VAL A 205 -10.75 -17.43 11.20
CA VAL A 205 -10.17 -18.33 12.19
C VAL A 205 -10.93 -18.25 13.52
N CYS A 206 -11.33 -17.06 13.97
CA CYS A 206 -12.14 -16.92 15.17
C CYS A 206 -13.49 -17.66 15.04
N TYR A 207 -14.11 -17.63 13.86
CA TYR A 207 -15.33 -18.42 13.61
C TYR A 207 -15.09 -19.92 13.69
N THR A 208 -14.00 -20.41 13.14
CA THR A 208 -13.63 -21.84 13.24
C THR A 208 -13.47 -22.24 14.71
N LEU A 209 -12.76 -21.43 15.51
CA LEU A 209 -12.60 -21.67 16.94
C LEU A 209 -13.91 -21.65 17.72
N LEU A 210 -14.80 -20.72 17.38
CA LEU A 210 -16.12 -20.63 17.98
C LEU A 210 -16.93 -21.91 17.70
N ASN A 211 -16.91 -22.40 16.46
CA ASN A 211 -17.61 -23.63 16.10
C ASN A 211 -17.05 -24.84 16.86
N GLU A 212 -15.73 -24.92 17.02
CA GLU A 212 -15.07 -25.94 17.83
C GLU A 212 -15.40 -25.80 19.33
N SER A 213 -15.54 -24.58 19.86
CA SER A 213 -15.88 -24.37 21.27
C SER A 213 -17.30 -24.79 21.58
N VAL A 214 -18.25 -24.47 20.70
CA VAL A 214 -19.67 -24.86 20.82
C VAL A 214 -19.82 -26.38 20.70
N THR A 215 -19.21 -27.00 19.69
CA THR A 215 -19.32 -28.45 19.43
C THR A 215 -18.79 -29.27 20.61
N ASN A 216 -17.71 -28.83 21.24
CA ASN A 216 -17.09 -29.52 22.36
C ASN A 216 -17.70 -29.13 23.74
N GLN A 217 -18.83 -28.42 23.76
CA GLN A 217 -19.48 -27.91 24.99
C GLN A 217 -18.49 -27.18 25.92
N LYS A 218 -17.58 -26.38 25.35
CA LYS A 218 -16.57 -25.65 26.13
C LYS A 218 -17.22 -24.51 26.93
N ASN A 219 -16.43 -23.97 27.87
CA ASN A 219 -16.82 -22.88 28.77
C ASN A 219 -17.58 -21.74 28.04
N ALA A 220 -18.80 -21.46 28.52
CA ALA A 220 -19.69 -20.43 27.99
C ALA A 220 -19.04 -19.03 27.96
N GLU A 221 -18.23 -18.70 28.96
CA GLU A 221 -17.55 -17.40 29.07
C GLU A 221 -16.62 -17.16 27.86
N CYS A 222 -15.87 -18.17 27.44
CA CYS A 222 -14.97 -17.99 26.32
C CYS A 222 -15.68 -17.97 24.97
N THR A 223 -16.77 -18.74 24.84
CA THR A 223 -17.65 -18.65 23.67
C THR A 223 -18.19 -17.22 23.53
N GLN A 224 -18.59 -16.60 24.64
CA GLN A 224 -19.02 -15.21 24.67
C GLN A 224 -17.89 -14.23 24.31
N MET A 225 -16.67 -14.43 24.82
CA MET A 225 -15.53 -13.58 24.46
C MET A 225 -15.13 -13.71 22.98
N LEU A 226 -15.17 -14.92 22.41
CA LEU A 226 -14.93 -15.14 20.98
C LEU A 226 -15.99 -14.43 20.12
N LEU A 227 -17.26 -14.51 20.51
CA LEU A 227 -18.34 -13.77 19.84
C LEU A 227 -18.08 -12.26 19.88
N GLN A 228 -17.71 -11.71 21.04
CA GLN A 228 -17.37 -10.29 21.17
C GLN A 228 -16.20 -9.89 20.27
N LEU A 229 -15.14 -10.71 20.20
CA LEU A 229 -14.01 -10.47 19.31
C LEU A 229 -14.46 -10.47 17.84
N ILE A 230 -15.25 -11.45 17.43
CA ILE A 230 -15.80 -11.57 16.08
C ILE A 230 -16.68 -10.36 15.72
N ASP A 231 -17.56 -9.94 16.62
CA ASP A 231 -18.44 -8.79 16.41
C ASP A 231 -17.61 -7.50 16.29
N TYR A 232 -16.54 -7.39 17.08
CA TYR A 232 -15.60 -6.28 16.97
C TYR A 232 -14.87 -6.27 15.62
N THR A 233 -14.27 -7.39 15.19
CA THR A 233 -13.53 -7.43 13.91
C THR A 233 -14.44 -7.21 12.70
N LYS A 234 -15.73 -7.57 12.81
CA LYS A 234 -16.75 -7.29 11.79
C LYS A 234 -17.20 -5.83 11.76
N SER A 235 -17.39 -5.20 12.93
CA SER A 235 -17.86 -3.82 13.02
C SER A 235 -16.77 -2.81 12.65
N VAL A 236 -15.50 -3.11 12.95
CA VAL A 236 -14.35 -2.27 12.61
C VAL A 236 -13.33 -3.01 11.75
N PRO A 237 -13.67 -3.36 10.50
CA PRO A 237 -12.76 -4.09 9.62
C PRO A 237 -11.55 -3.23 9.27
N ALA A 238 -10.35 -3.82 9.34
CA ALA A 238 -9.13 -3.18 8.87
C ALA A 238 -9.18 -2.97 7.34
N LYS A 239 -9.45 -1.73 6.93
CA LYS A 239 -9.55 -1.31 5.53
C LYS A 239 -8.45 -0.30 5.23
N PHE A 240 -7.73 -0.52 4.14
CA PHE A 240 -6.76 0.43 3.62
C PHE A 240 -7.46 1.33 2.59
N THR A 241 -7.44 2.64 2.81
CA THR A 241 -8.23 3.60 2.01
C THR A 241 -7.34 4.69 1.42
N ALA A 242 -7.71 5.16 0.23
CA ALA A 242 -7.11 6.33 -0.38
C ALA A 242 -7.92 7.58 0.07
N ALA A 243 -7.56 8.13 1.23
CA ALA A 243 -8.24 9.28 1.85
C ALA A 243 -9.77 9.09 1.95
N ASP A 244 -10.20 7.86 2.26
CA ASP A 244 -11.60 7.45 2.37
C ASP A 244 -12.47 7.59 1.10
N PHE A 245 -11.89 7.98 -0.05
CA PHE A 245 -12.59 7.98 -1.34
C PHE A 245 -12.88 6.56 -1.83
N TYR A 246 -11.92 5.65 -1.68
CA TYR A 246 -12.08 4.24 -2.02
C TYR A 246 -11.16 3.34 -1.20
N GLU A 247 -11.56 2.07 -1.06
CA GLU A 247 -10.74 1.00 -0.48
C GLU A 247 -9.71 0.52 -1.52
N ILE A 248 -8.44 0.44 -1.12
CA ILE A 248 -7.33 -0.02 -1.96
C ILE A 248 -7.38 -1.55 -2.00
N LYS A 249 -7.75 -2.11 -3.14
CA LYS A 249 -7.85 -3.56 -3.38
C LYS A 249 -7.08 -3.94 -4.63
N ARG A 250 -6.79 -5.23 -4.82
CA ARG A 250 -6.21 -5.73 -6.08
C ARG A 250 -7.02 -5.32 -7.33
N THR A 251 -8.34 -5.17 -7.19
CA THR A 251 -9.24 -4.72 -8.28
C THR A 251 -9.00 -3.26 -8.68
N THR A 252 -8.40 -2.44 -7.81
CA THR A 252 -8.03 -1.04 -8.11
C THR A 252 -7.07 -0.96 -9.29
N ILE A 253 -6.20 -1.96 -9.49
CA ILE A 253 -5.29 -2.03 -10.65
C ILE A 253 -6.09 -2.07 -11.96
N LEU A 254 -7.07 -2.98 -12.03
CA LEU A 254 -7.92 -3.14 -13.21
C LEU A 254 -8.81 -1.92 -13.43
N GLN A 255 -9.26 -1.27 -12.35
CA GLN A 255 -10.03 -0.02 -12.44
C GLN A 255 -9.20 1.12 -13.05
N ILE A 256 -7.96 1.31 -12.60
CA ILE A 256 -7.06 2.34 -13.16
C ILE A 256 -6.80 2.07 -14.65
N LEU A 257 -6.50 0.82 -15.01
CA LEU A 257 -6.29 0.43 -16.41
C LEU A 257 -7.55 0.63 -17.25
N GLY A 258 -8.71 0.25 -16.72
CA GLY A 258 -10.00 0.42 -17.39
C GLY A 258 -10.29 1.88 -17.71
N ILE A 259 -10.14 2.78 -16.73
CA ILE A 259 -10.36 4.22 -16.94
C ILE A 259 -9.35 4.80 -17.94
N ALA A 260 -8.06 4.42 -17.82
CA ALA A 260 -7.04 4.88 -18.76
C ALA A 260 -7.33 4.43 -20.20
N MET A 261 -7.78 3.18 -20.39
CA MET A 261 -8.17 2.65 -21.70
C MET A 261 -9.41 3.33 -22.26
N THR A 262 -10.42 3.60 -21.44
CA THR A 262 -11.60 4.36 -21.87
C THR A 262 -11.20 5.74 -22.38
N TYR A 263 -10.35 6.46 -21.64
CA TYR A 263 -9.85 7.77 -22.07
C TYR A 263 -9.03 7.66 -23.35
N PHE A 264 -8.18 6.64 -23.46
CA PHE A 264 -7.38 6.39 -24.66
C PHE A 264 -8.24 6.20 -25.92
N VAL A 265 -9.30 5.37 -25.84
CA VAL A 265 -10.22 5.15 -26.95
C VAL A 265 -10.86 6.46 -27.41
N VAL A 266 -11.30 7.29 -26.46
CA VAL A 266 -11.86 8.62 -26.74
C VAL A 266 -10.85 9.49 -27.49
N VAL A 267 -9.61 9.58 -26.99
CA VAL A 267 -8.56 10.38 -27.65
C VAL A 267 -8.29 9.89 -29.07
N VAL A 268 -8.14 8.59 -29.29
CA VAL A 268 -7.91 8.02 -30.64
C VAL A 268 -9.05 8.37 -31.60
N GLN A 269 -10.30 8.28 -31.14
CA GLN A 269 -11.47 8.58 -31.96
C GLN A 269 -11.52 10.05 -32.38
N PHE A 270 -11.15 10.96 -31.49
CA PHE A 270 -11.17 12.40 -31.78
C PHE A 270 -9.93 12.89 -32.56
N ASP A 271 -8.75 12.31 -32.34
CA ASP A 271 -7.54 12.62 -33.15
C ASP A 271 -7.69 12.13 -34.60
N GLY A 272 -8.43 11.04 -34.84
CA GLY A 272 -8.71 10.56 -36.20
C GLY A 272 -9.74 11.37 -36.98
N LEU A 273 -10.40 12.35 -36.34
CA LEU A 273 -11.38 13.25 -36.95
C LEU A 273 -10.77 14.61 -37.37
N SER A 274 -9.50 14.87 -37.05
CA SER A 274 -8.73 16.07 -37.45
C SER A 274 -7.72 15.77 -38.55
#